data_AF-A0A3C1F4K0-F1
#
_entry.id   AF-A0A3C1F4K0-F1
#
_cell.length_a   1.000
_cell.length_b   1.000
_cell.length_c   1.000
_cell.angle_alpha   90.00
_cell.angle_beta   90.00
_cell.angle_gamma   90.00
#
_symmetry.space_group_name_H-M   'P 1'
#
loop_
_entity.id
_entity.type
_entity.pdbx_description
1 polymer ?
#
loop_
_entity_poly.entity_id
_entity_poly.type
_entity_poly.pdbx_seq_one_letter_code
_entity_poly.pdbx_strand_id
1 'polypeptide(L)'
;MTITSPGTAAAPCEFLCGNDAAEPPTALATTATVTTTGANSINISGSLYCYGLTVSAGTGTASVSLLLMEASGAQIGIFDTCHLEVGMTSAASISNIAVGSPSGNAGVKLCRWINTVVKFANTSAHITVPAARLEWSNGSVDAAGVIPTALFAGTSYGTAIIQGVDLSALGSTKALVGLATDMLSPNLIIFKQCKLGASVSLTSGTDPGHGPLYWLDNCDSADTNYRMQRHQYEGDVYSETTVVRTGGASDATTPLSHKMVSSANSKFFAPLYGPEMVVWNDAVGSSQTVTCEILHDSVTALTDAEVWLETEYLGTTGFPLSLFASDRAADILATPANQAASSVAWTTTGMTNPNKQKLVTTQTPQEKGWYRCRVAVAKPSYTLYACPKLAVA
;
A
#
# COMPACT_ATOMS: atom_id res chain seq x y z
N MET A 1 1.20 23.86 21.75
CA MET A 1 2.11 23.27 22.78
C MET A 1 3.20 22.51 22.07
N THR A 2 4.44 22.59 22.56
CA THR A 2 5.57 21.82 21.99
C THR A 2 6.25 21.04 23.10
N ILE A 3 6.43 19.75 22.88
CA ILE A 3 7.19 18.82 23.72
C ILE A 3 8.38 18.37 22.87
N THR A 4 9.59 18.69 23.31
CA THR A 4 10.81 18.26 22.64
C THR A 4 11.56 17.34 23.58
N SER A 5 11.68 16.07 23.19
CA SER A 5 12.52 15.13 23.89
C SER A 5 13.99 15.46 23.62
N PRO A 6 14.85 15.54 24.67
CA PRO A 6 16.30 15.64 24.51
C PRO A 6 16.94 14.28 24.14
N GLY A 7 16.14 13.22 24.02
CA GLY A 7 16.60 11.88 23.69
C GLY A 7 17.22 11.79 22.29
N THR A 8 18.03 10.77 22.10
CA THR A 8 18.68 10.46 20.82
C THR A 8 18.11 9.19 20.22
N ALA A 9 18.35 8.92 18.93
CA ALA A 9 17.89 7.66 18.33
C ALA A 9 18.47 6.40 19.01
N ALA A 10 19.67 6.52 19.62
CA ALA A 10 20.31 5.44 20.37
C ALA A 10 19.85 5.35 21.83
N ALA A 11 19.31 6.44 22.38
CA ALA A 11 18.79 6.52 23.75
C ALA A 11 17.56 7.44 23.78
N PRO A 12 16.39 6.94 23.36
CA PRO A 12 15.14 7.70 23.41
C PRO A 12 14.75 8.01 24.86
N CYS A 13 14.10 9.15 25.11
CA CYS A 13 13.49 9.38 26.43
C CYS A 13 12.18 8.60 26.57
N GLU A 14 11.89 8.12 27.77
CA GLU A 14 10.67 7.39 28.09
C GLU A 14 9.62 8.31 28.71
N PHE A 15 8.41 8.28 28.18
CA PHE A 15 7.23 8.96 28.69
C PHE A 15 6.17 7.88 29.00
N LEU A 16 6.10 7.47 30.26
CA LEU A 16 5.31 6.34 30.70
C LEU A 16 4.12 6.82 31.52
N CYS A 17 2.91 6.38 31.15
CA CYS A 17 1.78 6.47 32.06
C CYS A 17 1.96 5.40 33.15
N GLY A 18 2.29 5.83 34.37
CA GLY A 18 2.40 4.96 35.54
C GLY A 18 1.07 4.85 36.28
N ASN A 19 0.79 3.67 36.83
CA ASN A 19 -0.28 3.46 37.80
C ASN A 19 0.16 4.03 39.16
N ASP A 20 -0.61 4.97 39.70
CA ASP A 20 -0.34 5.67 40.97
C ASP A 20 -0.81 4.89 42.21
N ALA A 21 -1.25 3.63 42.06
CA ALA A 21 -1.60 2.77 43.19
C ALA A 21 -0.41 2.38 44.09
N ALA A 22 0.84 2.68 43.70
CA ALA A 22 2.05 2.46 44.48
C ALA A 22 3.03 3.64 44.34
N GLU A 23 3.85 3.89 45.38
CA GLU A 23 4.87 4.95 45.38
C GLU A 23 6.27 4.38 45.70
N PRO A 24 7.25 4.42 44.76
CA PRO A 24 7.09 4.89 43.37
C PRO A 24 6.24 3.93 42.52
N PRO A 25 5.64 4.39 41.40
CA PRO A 25 4.85 3.55 40.50
C PRO A 25 5.59 2.29 40.06
N THR A 26 4.93 1.12 40.16
CA THR A 26 5.51 -0.18 39.79
C THR A 26 4.80 -0.87 38.62
N ALA A 27 3.76 -0.26 38.07
CA ALA A 27 2.99 -0.80 36.95
C ALA A 27 2.63 0.32 35.96
N LEU A 28 2.44 -0.04 34.69
CA LEU A 28 1.97 0.87 33.65
C LEU A 28 0.45 1.01 33.66
N ALA A 29 -0.06 2.16 33.22
CA ALA A 29 -1.47 2.49 33.04
C ALA A 29 -1.69 3.12 31.66
N THR A 30 -2.95 3.49 31.36
CA THR A 30 -3.34 4.11 30.07
C THR A 30 -4.26 5.32 30.26
N THR A 31 -4.17 5.99 31.41
CA THR A 31 -5.14 7.02 31.84
C THR A 31 -4.60 8.44 31.79
N ALA A 32 -3.30 8.62 31.55
CA ALA A 32 -2.70 9.94 31.47
C ALA A 32 -3.11 10.64 30.17
N THR A 33 -3.51 11.91 30.29
CA THR A 33 -3.97 12.72 29.16
C THR A 33 -3.13 13.98 29.02
N VAL A 34 -2.81 14.33 27.77
CA VAL A 34 -2.18 15.60 27.37
C VAL A 34 -3.07 16.24 26.33
N THR A 35 -3.78 17.29 26.73
CA THR A 35 -4.78 17.94 25.89
C THR A 35 -4.57 19.44 25.82
N THR A 36 -4.71 20.01 24.63
CA THR A 36 -4.81 21.46 24.44
C THR A 36 -6.27 21.86 24.18
N THR A 37 -6.68 23.03 24.65
CA THR A 37 -8.03 23.57 24.41
C THR A 37 -8.03 24.58 23.26
N GLY A 38 -9.20 24.81 22.65
CA GLY A 38 -9.34 25.75 21.54
C GLY A 38 -8.63 25.27 20.27
N ALA A 39 -8.11 26.19 19.45
CA ALA A 39 -7.42 25.89 18.20
C ALA A 39 -5.90 25.82 18.39
N ASN A 40 -5.45 24.97 19.32
CA ASN A 40 -4.04 24.89 19.71
C ASN A 40 -3.46 23.53 19.35
N SER A 41 -2.49 23.50 18.43
CA SER A 41 -1.78 22.27 18.04
C SER A 41 -0.87 21.74 19.15
N ILE A 42 -0.57 20.43 19.09
CA ILE A 42 0.47 19.78 19.89
C ILE A 42 1.57 19.35 18.94
N ASN A 43 2.82 19.70 19.25
CA ASN A 43 4.01 19.18 18.57
C ASN A 43 4.80 18.32 19.54
N ILE A 44 5.04 17.06 19.20
CA ILE A 44 5.92 16.13 19.90
C ILE A 44 7.09 15.82 18.98
N SER A 45 8.29 16.22 19.37
CA SER A 45 9.52 16.07 18.57
C SER A 45 10.68 15.51 19.41
N GLY A 46 11.75 15.10 18.74
CA GLY A 46 12.91 14.43 19.36
C GLY A 46 12.78 12.91 19.33
N SER A 47 13.68 12.20 20.01
CA SER A 47 13.65 10.73 20.06
C SER A 47 13.05 10.22 21.37
N LEU A 48 11.94 9.49 21.30
CA LEU A 48 11.17 9.10 22.48
C LEU A 48 10.38 7.79 22.33
N TYR A 49 10.10 7.17 23.47
CA TYR A 49 9.12 6.09 23.66
C TYR A 49 8.00 6.59 24.57
N CYS A 50 6.75 6.52 24.11
CA CYS A 50 5.54 6.88 24.83
C CYS A 50 4.71 5.61 25.07
N TYR A 51 4.26 5.41 26.31
CA TYR A 51 3.32 4.33 26.65
C TYR A 51 2.07 4.87 27.34
N GLY A 52 0.89 4.46 26.87
CA GLY A 52 -0.37 4.64 27.60
C GLY A 52 -0.87 6.08 27.68
N LEU A 53 -0.37 6.99 26.83
CA LEU A 53 -0.81 8.39 26.80
C LEU A 53 -1.97 8.61 25.83
N THR A 54 -2.96 9.38 26.25
CA THR A 54 -3.89 10.05 25.33
C THR A 54 -3.37 11.45 25.02
N VAL A 55 -3.06 11.72 23.76
CA VAL A 55 -2.62 13.04 23.29
C VAL A 55 -3.70 13.61 22.38
N SER A 56 -4.35 14.69 22.82
CA SER A 56 -5.51 15.27 22.13
C SER A 56 -5.25 16.73 21.76
N ALA A 57 -5.05 17.00 20.47
CA ALA A 57 -4.75 18.35 19.98
C ALA A 57 -6.04 19.12 19.68
N GLY A 58 -6.28 20.17 20.48
CA GLY A 58 -7.36 21.14 20.30
C GLY A 58 -8.75 20.61 20.66
N THR A 59 -9.69 21.54 20.84
CA THR A 59 -11.12 21.27 21.12
C THR A 59 -12.06 22.25 20.41
N GLY A 60 -11.53 23.10 19.52
CA GLY A 60 -12.26 24.18 18.87
C GLY A 60 -12.80 23.84 17.47
N THR A 61 -13.11 24.89 16.71
CA THR A 61 -13.65 24.80 15.33
C THR A 61 -12.67 25.23 14.24
N ALA A 62 -11.49 25.75 14.59
CA ALA A 62 -10.46 26.11 13.63
C ALA A 62 -9.38 25.01 13.52
N SER A 63 -8.67 24.98 12.40
CA SER A 63 -7.65 23.99 12.07
C SER A 63 -6.64 23.74 13.21
N VAL A 64 -6.38 22.47 13.50
CA VAL A 64 -5.40 22.02 14.49
C VAL A 64 -4.60 20.83 13.96
N SER A 65 -3.39 20.65 14.45
CA SER A 65 -2.56 19.50 14.12
C SER A 65 -2.01 18.83 15.36
N LEU A 66 -1.95 17.51 15.34
CA LEU A 66 -1.05 16.73 16.19
C LEU A 66 0.19 16.41 15.35
N LEU A 67 1.27 17.11 15.62
CA LEU A 67 2.52 17.02 14.88
C LEU A 67 3.47 16.09 15.62
N LEU A 68 3.91 15.03 14.97
CA LEU A 68 4.84 14.04 15.50
C LEU A 68 6.11 14.07 14.66
N MET A 69 7.28 14.17 15.31
CA MET A 69 8.60 14.13 14.66
C MET A 69 8.86 15.32 13.69
N GLU A 70 8.38 16.52 14.01
CA GLU A 70 8.53 17.71 13.16
C GLU A 70 9.93 18.33 13.19
N ALA A 71 10.75 18.10 14.24
CA ALA A 71 12.05 18.76 14.36
C ALA A 71 13.02 18.45 13.20
N SER A 72 14.11 19.22 13.12
CA SER A 72 15.22 18.93 12.20
C SER A 72 16.04 17.73 12.70
N GLY A 73 16.70 17.03 11.77
CA GLY A 73 17.56 15.89 12.09
C GLY A 73 16.82 14.57 12.31
N ALA A 74 17.61 13.52 12.57
CA ALA A 74 17.11 12.16 12.73
C ALA A 74 16.32 12.00 14.04
N GLN A 75 15.16 11.34 13.95
CA GLN A 75 14.23 11.17 15.07
C GLN A 75 13.58 9.79 15.03
N ILE A 76 13.32 9.25 16.22
CA ILE A 76 12.49 8.06 16.39
C ILE A 76 11.42 8.31 17.44
N GLY A 77 10.16 8.13 17.06
CA GLY A 77 9.01 8.19 17.98
C GLY A 77 8.37 6.82 18.04
N ILE A 78 8.19 6.27 19.23
CA ILE A 78 7.43 5.03 19.43
C ILE A 78 6.27 5.37 20.35
N PHE A 79 5.05 5.13 19.88
CA PHE A 79 3.82 5.31 20.63
C PHE A 79 3.20 3.93 20.80
N ASP A 80 3.18 3.44 22.03
CA ASP A 80 2.72 2.11 22.39
C ASP A 80 1.48 2.23 23.27
N THR A 81 0.38 1.63 22.81
CA THR A 81 -0.89 1.64 23.54
C THR A 81 -1.35 3.08 23.86
N CYS A 82 -1.10 4.00 22.91
CA CYS A 82 -1.48 5.40 23.00
C CYS A 82 -2.83 5.67 22.32
N HIS A 83 -3.43 6.82 22.64
CA HIS A 83 -4.55 7.39 21.91
C HIS A 83 -4.11 8.73 21.30
N LEU A 84 -4.13 8.85 19.98
CA LEU A 84 -3.70 10.05 19.25
C LEU A 84 -4.93 10.72 18.62
N GLU A 85 -5.22 11.95 19.05
CA GLU A 85 -6.47 12.60 18.69
C GLU A 85 -6.28 14.01 18.15
N VAL A 86 -7.13 14.39 17.21
CA VAL A 86 -7.35 15.79 16.81
C VAL A 86 -8.80 16.17 17.08
N GLY A 87 -9.00 17.07 18.04
CA GLY A 87 -10.32 17.41 18.60
C GLY A 87 -11.06 18.55 17.89
N MET A 88 -10.65 18.89 16.66
CA MET A 88 -11.30 19.94 15.85
C MET A 88 -12.62 19.44 15.24
N THR A 89 -13.70 20.21 15.37
CA THR A 89 -15.07 19.76 15.02
C THR A 89 -15.65 20.34 13.71
N SER A 90 -15.01 21.33 13.09
CA SER A 90 -15.49 21.95 11.85
C SER A 90 -15.10 21.14 10.60
N ALA A 91 -16.08 20.76 9.78
CA ALA A 91 -15.82 20.11 8.49
C ALA A 91 -15.18 21.05 7.45
N ALA A 92 -15.27 22.38 7.63
CA ALA A 92 -14.70 23.36 6.70
C ALA A 92 -13.21 23.66 6.95
N SER A 93 -12.69 23.24 8.10
CA SER A 93 -11.28 23.37 8.45
C SER A 93 -10.56 22.05 8.19
N ILE A 94 -9.24 22.10 8.07
CA ILE A 94 -8.41 20.92 7.86
C ILE A 94 -7.64 20.67 9.15
N SER A 95 -7.66 19.45 9.65
CA SER A 95 -6.85 19.04 10.80
C SER A 95 -6.17 17.73 10.51
N ASN A 96 -5.01 17.50 11.10
CA ASN A 96 -4.26 16.30 10.76
C ASN A 96 -3.42 15.80 11.92
N ILE A 97 -3.21 14.49 11.90
CA ILE A 97 -2.09 13.87 12.59
C ILE A 97 -0.96 13.82 11.56
N ALA A 98 0.08 14.63 11.76
CA ALA A 98 1.23 14.69 10.87
C ALA A 98 2.40 13.92 11.46
N VAL A 99 3.01 13.06 10.67
CA VAL A 99 4.20 12.29 11.02
C VAL A 99 5.35 12.73 10.13
N GLY A 100 6.28 13.49 10.68
CA GLY A 100 7.42 14.05 9.97
C GLY A 100 7.32 15.57 9.79
N SER A 101 7.90 16.10 8.72
CA SER A 101 7.90 17.54 8.43
C SER A 101 7.86 17.82 6.93
N PRO A 102 6.97 18.70 6.43
CA PRO A 102 6.87 19.01 5.00
C PRO A 102 8.02 19.89 4.49
N SER A 103 8.76 20.56 5.38
CA SER A 103 9.72 21.62 5.04
C SER A 103 11.16 21.11 5.01
N GLY A 104 11.56 20.35 3.98
CA GLY A 104 12.98 20.14 3.60
C GLY A 104 13.95 19.68 4.71
N ASN A 105 13.43 19.26 5.86
CA ASN A 105 14.20 18.97 7.05
C ASN A 105 14.81 17.59 6.88
N ALA A 106 16.00 17.57 6.28
CA ALA A 106 16.79 16.38 6.01
C ALA A 106 17.12 15.67 7.34
N GLY A 107 16.36 14.62 7.63
CA GLY A 107 16.56 13.77 8.80
C GLY A 107 15.87 12.44 8.57
N VAL A 108 16.51 11.34 8.99
CA VAL A 108 15.87 10.02 8.96
C VAL A 108 14.85 9.97 10.09
N LYS A 109 13.56 9.92 9.74
CA LYS A 109 12.45 9.96 10.70
C LYS A 109 11.65 8.66 10.65
N LEU A 110 11.52 8.02 11.81
CA LEU A 110 10.70 6.83 12.00
C LEU A 110 9.70 7.07 13.12
N CYS A 111 8.42 6.88 12.84
CA CYS A 111 7.38 6.87 13.85
C CYS A 111 6.71 5.49 13.86
N ARG A 112 6.63 4.87 15.03
CA ARG A 112 5.93 3.61 15.24
C ARG A 112 4.71 3.83 16.10
N TRP A 113 3.57 3.35 15.63
CA TRP A 113 2.34 3.25 16.39
C TRP A 113 2.08 1.77 16.65
N ILE A 114 2.20 1.36 17.90
CA ILE A 114 2.02 -0.03 18.33
C ILE A 114 0.77 -0.06 19.17
N ASN A 115 -0.22 -0.88 18.79
CA ASN A 115 -1.50 -0.98 19.53
C ASN A 115 -2.14 0.39 19.83
N THR A 116 -1.91 1.37 18.94
CA THR A 116 -2.29 2.76 19.16
C THR A 116 -3.59 3.05 18.42
N VAL A 117 -4.48 3.78 19.09
CA VAL A 117 -5.77 4.20 18.56
C VAL A 117 -5.67 5.63 18.04
N VAL A 118 -6.22 5.90 16.87
CA VAL A 118 -6.35 7.27 16.36
C VAL A 118 -7.81 7.71 16.37
N LYS A 119 -8.06 8.97 16.72
CA LYS A 119 -9.40 9.56 16.78
C LYS A 119 -9.44 10.90 16.08
N PHE A 120 -10.51 11.12 15.34
CA PHE A 120 -10.78 12.39 14.66
C PHE A 120 -12.13 12.95 15.12
N ALA A 121 -12.26 14.27 15.08
CA ALA A 121 -13.48 14.97 15.45
C ALA A 121 -14.20 15.63 14.26
N ASN A 122 -13.70 15.47 13.03
CA ASN A 122 -14.35 15.93 11.81
C ASN A 122 -13.99 15.05 10.59
N THR A 123 -14.78 15.18 9.51
CA THR A 123 -14.63 14.37 8.29
C THR A 123 -13.49 14.80 7.36
N SER A 124 -12.99 16.03 7.51
CA SER A 124 -11.89 16.59 6.69
C SER A 124 -10.52 16.31 7.31
N ALA A 125 -10.50 15.74 8.52
CA ALA A 125 -9.28 15.36 9.19
C ALA A 125 -8.66 14.13 8.55
N HIS A 126 -7.35 13.96 8.68
CA HIS A 126 -6.63 12.85 8.06
C HIS A 126 -5.25 12.65 8.70
N ILE A 127 -4.54 11.61 8.28
CA ILE A 127 -3.14 11.37 8.58
C ILE A 127 -2.29 11.83 7.40
N THR A 128 -1.18 12.49 7.71
CA THR A 128 -0.15 12.88 6.74
C THR A 128 1.19 12.33 7.19
N VAL A 129 2.05 11.94 6.25
CA VAL A 129 3.39 11.40 6.57
C VAL A 129 4.46 12.18 5.80
N PRO A 130 4.60 13.49 6.02
CA PRO A 130 5.55 14.28 5.24
C PRO A 130 7.01 13.94 5.58
N ALA A 131 7.78 13.48 4.61
CA ALA A 131 9.21 13.19 4.73
C ALA A 131 9.58 12.28 5.94
N ALA A 132 8.76 11.26 6.20
CA ALA A 132 9.00 10.28 7.27
C ALA A 132 8.53 8.87 6.88
N ARG A 133 8.91 7.90 7.71
CA ARG A 133 8.34 6.55 7.70
C ARG A 133 7.41 6.36 8.90
N LEU A 134 6.16 6.03 8.63
CA LEU A 134 5.19 5.58 9.62
C LEU A 134 5.05 4.05 9.56
N GLU A 135 5.16 3.39 10.71
CA GLU A 135 4.79 1.98 10.89
C GLU A 135 3.65 1.91 11.91
N TRP A 136 2.46 1.52 11.47
CA TRP A 136 1.32 1.35 12.35
C TRP A 136 0.97 -0.13 12.43
N SER A 137 1.29 -0.75 13.57
CA SER A 137 1.07 -2.17 13.82
C SER A 137 0.09 -2.37 14.98
N ASN A 138 -0.99 -3.09 14.72
CA ASN A 138 -2.12 -3.24 15.66
C ASN A 138 -2.76 -1.88 16.01
N GLY A 139 -3.85 -1.91 16.77
CA GLY A 139 -4.64 -0.72 17.09
C GLY A 139 -5.78 -0.49 16.10
N SER A 140 -6.33 0.71 16.09
CA SER A 140 -7.59 0.98 15.37
C SER A 140 -7.84 2.46 15.10
N VAL A 141 -8.78 2.72 14.20
CA VAL A 141 -9.48 4.02 14.15
C VAL A 141 -10.66 3.96 15.12
N ASP A 142 -10.74 4.90 16.05
CA ASP A 142 -11.82 4.96 17.05
C ASP A 142 -13.17 5.26 16.39
N ALA A 143 -14.06 4.28 16.39
CA ALA A 143 -15.42 4.40 15.85
C ALA A 143 -16.32 5.36 16.65
N ALA A 144 -15.94 5.73 17.89
CA ALA A 144 -16.63 6.75 18.67
C ALA A 144 -16.27 8.18 18.25
N GLY A 145 -15.26 8.35 17.38
CA GLY A 145 -14.94 9.62 16.73
C GLY A 145 -15.78 9.87 15.47
N VAL A 146 -15.49 10.97 14.79
CA VAL A 146 -15.98 11.23 13.42
C VAL A 146 -15.00 10.62 12.43
N ILE A 147 -15.48 9.82 11.48
CA ILE A 147 -14.62 9.13 10.53
C ILE A 147 -14.28 10.05 9.33
N PRO A 148 -12.98 10.29 9.05
CA PRO A 148 -12.52 10.99 7.85
C PRO A 148 -13.16 10.52 6.54
N THR A 149 -13.23 11.38 5.52
CA THR A 149 -13.54 10.95 4.15
C THR A 149 -12.43 10.09 3.56
N ALA A 150 -11.18 10.44 3.85
CA ALA A 150 -10.00 9.64 3.56
C ALA A 150 -9.10 9.55 4.80
N LEU A 151 -8.65 8.34 5.17
CA LEU A 151 -7.82 8.17 6.37
C LEU A 151 -6.46 8.84 6.22
N PHE A 152 -5.80 8.61 5.08
CA PHE A 152 -4.56 9.28 4.71
C PHE A 152 -4.84 10.30 3.61
N ALA A 153 -4.21 11.46 3.70
CA ALA A 153 -4.09 12.35 2.54
C ALA A 153 -2.73 12.13 1.88
N GLY A 154 -2.72 12.17 0.56
CA GLY A 154 -1.49 12.23 -0.20
C GLY A 154 -0.65 13.45 0.18
N THR A 155 0.59 13.22 0.66
CA THR A 155 1.47 14.30 1.15
C THR A 155 2.88 14.20 0.56
N SER A 156 3.81 15.07 0.95
CA SER A 156 5.15 15.13 0.37
C SER A 156 6.08 14.04 0.91
N TYR A 157 6.56 13.15 0.03
CA TYR A 157 7.68 12.19 0.22
C TYR A 157 7.60 11.24 1.45
N GLY A 158 6.44 10.65 1.72
CA GLY A 158 6.22 9.74 2.86
C GLY A 158 6.16 8.25 2.52
N THR A 159 6.45 7.40 3.50
CA THR A 159 6.09 5.98 3.46
C THR A 159 5.30 5.59 4.69
N ALA A 160 4.20 4.87 4.51
CA ALA A 160 3.41 4.32 5.60
C ALA A 160 3.16 2.82 5.40
N ILE A 161 3.42 2.04 6.44
CA ILE A 161 3.12 0.61 6.49
C ILE A 161 2.12 0.40 7.62
N ILE A 162 0.90 -0.01 7.25
CA ILE A 162 -0.22 -0.25 8.17
C ILE A 162 -0.46 -1.76 8.18
N GLN A 163 -0.27 -2.40 9.33
CA GLN A 163 -0.33 -3.84 9.45
C GLN A 163 -1.16 -4.29 10.66
N GLY A 164 -2.13 -5.19 10.45
CA GLY A 164 -2.93 -5.74 11.55
C GLY A 164 -3.83 -4.71 12.25
N VAL A 165 -4.14 -3.59 11.61
CA VAL A 165 -4.94 -2.51 12.18
C VAL A 165 -6.43 -2.76 11.91
N ASP A 166 -7.28 -2.48 12.92
CA ASP A 166 -8.74 -2.47 12.72
C ASP A 166 -9.17 -1.13 12.11
N LEU A 167 -9.47 -1.18 10.81
CA LEU A 167 -9.99 -0.09 9.99
C LEU A 167 -11.49 -0.26 9.69
N SER A 168 -12.20 -1.12 10.45
CA SER A 168 -13.63 -1.40 10.21
C SER A 168 -14.57 -0.21 10.39
N ALA A 169 -14.11 0.85 11.07
CA ALA A 169 -14.82 2.11 11.16
C ALA A 169 -14.93 2.86 9.81
N LEU A 170 -14.03 2.59 8.85
CA LEU A 170 -14.09 3.16 7.50
C LEU A 170 -15.06 2.36 6.62
N GLY A 171 -16.32 2.78 6.59
CA GLY A 171 -17.37 2.14 5.77
C GLY A 171 -17.48 2.65 4.34
N SER A 172 -18.68 2.48 3.76
CA SER A 172 -19.01 2.99 2.42
C SER A 172 -18.78 4.50 2.32
N THR A 173 -18.46 4.99 1.12
CA THR A 173 -18.11 6.40 0.81
C THR A 173 -16.79 6.90 1.41
N LYS A 174 -16.06 6.05 2.13
CA LYS A 174 -14.74 6.37 2.68
C LYS A 174 -13.63 5.76 1.83
N ALA A 175 -12.46 6.38 1.88
CA ALA A 175 -11.24 5.88 1.26
C ALA A 175 -10.14 5.66 2.31
N LEU A 176 -9.24 4.73 2.03
CA LEU A 176 -8.00 4.60 2.82
C LEU A 176 -7.03 5.73 2.48
N VAL A 177 -6.94 6.12 1.21
CA VAL A 177 -6.05 7.18 0.72
C VAL A 177 -6.82 8.17 -0.16
N GLY A 178 -6.78 9.44 0.21
CA GLY A 178 -7.27 10.55 -0.58
C GLY A 178 -6.19 11.06 -1.52
N LEU A 179 -6.42 10.94 -2.82
CA LEU A 179 -5.57 11.48 -3.87
C LEU A 179 -5.90 12.96 -4.03
N ALA A 180 -4.92 13.83 -3.77
CA ALA A 180 -5.05 15.27 -3.95
C ALA A 180 -4.41 15.70 -5.28
N THR A 181 -4.97 16.73 -5.92
CA THR A 181 -4.44 17.25 -7.19
C THR A 181 -3.05 17.90 -7.06
N ASP A 182 -2.61 18.19 -5.83
CA ASP A 182 -1.34 18.81 -5.47
C ASP A 182 -0.36 17.82 -4.82
N MET A 183 -0.54 16.51 -5.00
CA MET A 183 0.45 15.53 -4.55
C MET A 183 1.79 15.72 -5.29
N LEU A 184 2.75 16.36 -4.63
CA LEU A 184 4.03 16.76 -5.22
C LEU A 184 5.07 15.63 -5.35
N SER A 185 4.77 14.35 -5.06
CA SER A 185 5.84 13.36 -4.76
C SER A 185 5.40 11.89 -4.72
N PRO A 186 6.32 10.91 -4.94
CA PRO A 186 6.02 9.50 -4.74
C PRO A 186 5.73 9.22 -3.27
N ASN A 187 4.56 8.63 -2.99
CA ASN A 187 4.20 8.08 -1.68
C ASN A 187 3.96 6.59 -1.81
N LEU A 188 4.44 5.85 -0.81
CA LEU A 188 4.15 4.43 -0.69
C LEU A 188 3.33 4.20 0.57
N ILE A 189 2.06 3.83 0.40
CA ILE A 189 1.19 3.45 1.53
C ILE A 189 0.74 2.01 1.32
N ILE A 190 1.14 1.14 2.25
CA ILE A 190 0.87 -0.29 2.17
C ILE A 190 0.02 -0.71 3.36
N PHE A 191 -1.08 -1.39 3.08
CA PHE A 191 -1.94 -2.04 4.05
C PHE A 191 -1.74 -3.56 3.99
N LYS A 192 -1.54 -4.21 5.13
CA LYS A 192 -1.35 -5.67 5.21
C LYS A 192 -2.15 -6.26 6.35
N GLN A 193 -2.89 -7.33 6.11
CA GLN A 193 -3.59 -8.06 7.19
C GLN A 193 -4.53 -7.16 8.01
N CYS A 194 -5.11 -6.12 7.39
CA CYS A 194 -5.98 -5.17 8.09
C CYS A 194 -7.45 -5.56 7.94
N LYS A 195 -8.23 -5.37 9.01
CA LYS A 195 -9.68 -5.50 8.95
C LYS A 195 -10.27 -4.22 8.36
N LEU A 196 -10.97 -4.32 7.25
CA LEU A 196 -11.56 -3.17 6.55
C LEU A 196 -13.03 -2.98 6.93
N GLY A 197 -13.58 -1.78 6.73
CA GLY A 197 -15.03 -1.61 6.75
C GLY A 197 -15.62 -1.98 5.39
N ALA A 198 -16.88 -2.40 5.40
CA ALA A 198 -17.56 -2.83 4.19
C ALA A 198 -17.56 -1.73 3.13
N SER A 199 -17.17 -2.08 1.90
CA SER A 199 -17.15 -1.18 0.74
C SER A 199 -16.22 0.04 0.84
N VAL A 200 -15.23 0.04 1.74
CA VAL A 200 -14.16 1.06 1.71
C VAL A 200 -13.36 0.95 0.40
N SER A 201 -13.05 2.10 -0.21
CA SER A 201 -12.16 2.15 -1.37
C SER A 201 -10.70 2.30 -0.93
N LEU A 202 -9.76 1.75 -1.71
CA LEU A 202 -8.34 1.99 -1.47
C LEU A 202 -7.99 3.47 -1.69
N THR A 203 -8.45 4.03 -2.80
CA THR A 203 -8.23 5.42 -3.18
C THR A 203 -9.53 6.17 -3.45
N SER A 204 -9.46 7.49 -3.40
CA SER A 204 -10.49 8.41 -3.90
C SER A 204 -9.82 9.62 -4.54
N GLY A 205 -10.43 10.23 -5.56
CA GLY A 205 -9.85 11.37 -6.28
C GLY A 205 -9.11 10.94 -7.54
N THR A 206 -8.21 11.80 -8.02
CA THR A 206 -7.44 11.57 -9.26
C THR A 206 -5.95 11.66 -8.96
N ASP A 207 -5.19 10.65 -9.39
CA ASP A 207 -3.73 10.68 -9.29
C ASP A 207 -3.16 11.70 -10.29
N PRO A 208 -2.39 12.71 -9.85
CA PRO A 208 -1.85 13.73 -10.75
C PRO A 208 -0.66 13.25 -11.59
N GLY A 209 -0.02 12.11 -11.28
CA GLY A 209 1.12 11.65 -12.07
C GLY A 209 1.77 10.35 -11.59
N HIS A 210 2.85 9.95 -12.26
CA HIS A 210 3.61 8.76 -11.90
C HIS A 210 4.28 8.88 -10.52
N GLY A 211 4.40 7.77 -9.80
CA GLY A 211 5.21 7.68 -8.57
C GLY A 211 4.47 7.17 -7.34
N PRO A 212 3.23 7.64 -7.04
CA PRO A 212 2.47 7.11 -5.92
C PRO A 212 2.08 5.64 -6.12
N LEU A 213 2.20 4.85 -5.07
CA LEU A 213 1.88 3.42 -5.05
C LEU A 213 1.10 3.10 -3.78
N TYR A 214 -0.12 2.60 -3.95
CA TYR A 214 -0.98 2.22 -2.82
C TYR A 214 -1.44 0.80 -2.95
N TRP A 215 -1.18 -0.02 -1.93
CA TRP A 215 -1.37 -1.45 -2.00
C TRP A 215 -2.11 -1.95 -0.77
N LEU A 216 -3.01 -2.92 -0.96
CA LEU A 216 -3.58 -3.71 0.12
C LEU A 216 -3.34 -5.20 -0.15
N ASP A 217 -2.88 -5.91 0.87
CA ASP A 217 -2.65 -7.35 0.86
C ASP A 217 -3.36 -8.02 2.01
N ASN A 218 -4.22 -8.97 1.68
CA ASN A 218 -5.00 -9.73 2.66
C ASN A 218 -5.73 -8.78 3.63
N CYS A 219 -6.44 -7.82 3.06
CA CYS A 219 -7.22 -6.84 3.79
C CYS A 219 -8.68 -6.95 3.34
N ASP A 220 -9.58 -7.30 4.25
CA ASP A 220 -11.00 -7.43 3.95
C ASP A 220 -11.89 -7.05 5.15
N SER A 221 -13.14 -6.73 4.85
CA SER A 221 -14.24 -6.59 5.79
C SER A 221 -14.90 -7.91 6.15
N ALA A 222 -14.72 -8.93 5.30
CA ALA A 222 -15.12 -10.31 5.55
C ALA A 222 -13.92 -11.15 6.04
N ASP A 223 -14.18 -12.36 6.51
CA ASP A 223 -13.14 -13.33 6.87
C ASP A 223 -12.64 -14.06 5.60
N THR A 224 -12.00 -13.30 4.72
CA THR A 224 -11.43 -13.78 3.44
C THR A 224 -9.94 -13.46 3.42
N ASN A 225 -9.12 -14.40 2.93
CA ASN A 225 -7.65 -14.32 3.04
C ASN A 225 -6.92 -13.96 1.73
N TYR A 226 -7.65 -13.48 0.71
CA TYR A 226 -7.12 -13.31 -0.65
C TYR A 226 -7.29 -11.90 -1.23
N ARG A 227 -8.02 -11.01 -0.56
CA ARG A 227 -8.32 -9.69 -1.12
C ARG A 227 -7.04 -8.88 -1.24
N MET A 228 -6.74 -8.48 -2.48
CA MET A 228 -5.64 -7.58 -2.80
C MET A 228 -6.10 -6.50 -3.77
N GLN A 229 -5.43 -5.35 -3.67
CA GLN A 229 -5.58 -4.27 -4.62
C GLN A 229 -4.25 -3.52 -4.74
N ARG A 230 -4.00 -2.99 -5.92
CA ARG A 230 -2.88 -2.10 -6.23
C ARG A 230 -3.42 -0.91 -7.01
N HIS A 231 -3.05 0.30 -6.63
CA HIS A 231 -3.32 1.52 -7.37
C HIS A 231 -2.01 2.16 -7.82
N GLN A 232 -1.96 2.55 -9.09
CA GLN A 232 -0.89 3.30 -9.74
C GLN A 232 -1.52 4.27 -10.76
N TYR A 233 -0.75 5.22 -11.26
CA TYR A 233 -1.20 6.19 -12.27
C TYR A 233 -1.68 5.51 -13.58
N GLU A 234 -1.05 4.39 -13.93
CA GLU A 234 -1.34 3.56 -15.10
C GLU A 234 -2.58 2.70 -14.94
N GLY A 235 -3.17 2.62 -13.75
CA GLY A 235 -4.39 1.89 -13.46
C GLY A 235 -4.37 1.08 -12.17
N ASP A 236 -5.32 0.16 -12.08
CA ASP A 236 -5.58 -0.62 -10.87
C ASP A 236 -5.47 -2.12 -11.13
N VAL A 237 -5.06 -2.86 -10.10
CA VAL A 237 -5.12 -4.32 -10.09
C VAL A 237 -5.94 -4.80 -8.91
N TYR A 238 -6.80 -5.79 -9.13
CA TYR A 238 -7.70 -6.37 -8.14
C TYR A 238 -7.55 -7.89 -8.09
N SER A 239 -7.80 -8.49 -6.93
CA SER A 239 -8.17 -9.91 -6.85
C SER A 239 -9.54 -10.15 -7.52
N GLU A 240 -9.62 -11.14 -8.39
CA GLU A 240 -10.85 -11.58 -9.06
C GLU A 240 -11.08 -13.07 -8.79
N THR A 241 -12.32 -13.44 -8.47
CA THR A 241 -12.70 -14.80 -8.05
C THR A 241 -13.68 -15.47 -9.01
N THR A 242 -14.26 -14.72 -9.95
CA THR A 242 -15.26 -15.24 -10.89
C THR A 242 -14.68 -15.53 -12.26
N VAL A 243 -13.84 -14.63 -12.78
CA VAL A 243 -13.15 -14.79 -14.06
C VAL A 243 -11.75 -15.36 -13.80
N VAL A 244 -11.68 -16.68 -13.74
CA VAL A 244 -10.51 -17.42 -13.24
C VAL A 244 -10.14 -18.59 -14.16
N ARG A 245 -8.86 -18.95 -14.16
CA ARG A 245 -8.37 -20.10 -14.90
C ARG A 245 -8.76 -21.40 -14.18
N THR A 246 -9.32 -22.37 -14.90
CA THR A 246 -9.57 -23.70 -14.35
C THR A 246 -8.24 -24.35 -13.95
N GLY A 247 -8.12 -24.83 -12.71
CA GLY A 247 -6.85 -25.35 -12.17
C GLY A 247 -5.76 -24.28 -12.00
N GLY A 248 -6.14 -23.00 -12.02
CA GLY A 248 -5.29 -21.84 -11.76
C GLY A 248 -4.87 -21.67 -10.31
N ALA A 249 -4.58 -20.42 -9.93
CA ALA A 249 -4.29 -20.08 -8.54
C ALA A 249 -5.54 -20.20 -7.67
N SER A 250 -5.34 -20.59 -6.42
CA SER A 250 -6.39 -20.72 -5.41
C SER A 250 -5.79 -20.73 -4.01
N ASP A 251 -6.55 -20.26 -3.02
CA ASP A 251 -6.27 -20.45 -1.58
C ASP A 251 -6.70 -21.86 -1.06
N ALA A 252 -6.89 -22.82 -1.98
CA ALA A 252 -7.49 -24.14 -1.82
C ALA A 252 -9.02 -24.17 -1.69
N THR A 253 -9.70 -23.02 -1.56
CA THR A 253 -11.17 -22.91 -1.49
C THR A 253 -11.72 -22.04 -2.61
N THR A 254 -11.17 -20.84 -2.75
CA THR A 254 -11.51 -19.78 -3.70
C THR A 254 -10.48 -19.74 -4.81
N PRO A 255 -10.88 -19.86 -6.09
CA PRO A 255 -9.98 -19.62 -7.22
C PRO A 255 -9.72 -18.12 -7.40
N LEU A 256 -8.55 -17.78 -7.94
CA LEU A 256 -8.07 -16.40 -8.00
C LEU A 256 -7.40 -16.06 -9.34
N SER A 257 -7.64 -14.85 -9.82
CA SER A 257 -6.89 -14.20 -10.90
C SER A 257 -6.60 -12.74 -10.53
N HIS A 258 -5.65 -12.13 -11.23
CA HIS A 258 -5.37 -10.71 -11.17
C HIS A 258 -6.15 -10.00 -12.27
N LYS A 259 -7.19 -9.26 -11.89
CA LYS A 259 -7.90 -8.36 -12.81
C LYS A 259 -7.10 -7.06 -12.92
N MET A 260 -6.52 -6.82 -14.08
CA MET A 260 -5.73 -5.63 -14.37
C MET A 260 -6.57 -4.67 -15.21
N VAL A 261 -6.81 -3.46 -14.70
CA VAL A 261 -7.60 -2.41 -15.34
C VAL A 261 -6.69 -1.21 -15.57
N SER A 262 -6.14 -1.14 -16.78
CA SER A 262 -5.30 -0.02 -17.21
C SER A 262 -6.12 1.25 -17.43
N SER A 263 -5.54 2.40 -17.08
CA SER A 263 -6.09 3.72 -17.35
C SER A 263 -5.71 4.21 -18.75
N ALA A 264 -6.21 5.39 -19.13
CA ALA A 264 -5.78 6.05 -20.36
C ALA A 264 -4.29 6.44 -20.34
N ASN A 265 -3.65 6.45 -19.16
CA ASN A 265 -2.26 6.83 -18.97
C ASN A 265 -1.29 5.69 -19.28
N SER A 266 -1.76 4.44 -19.32
CA SER A 266 -0.88 3.31 -19.65
C SER A 266 -0.29 3.43 -21.06
N LYS A 267 1.01 3.16 -21.19
CA LYS A 267 1.81 3.24 -22.42
C LYS A 267 2.87 2.14 -22.46
N PHE A 268 3.47 1.92 -23.61
CA PHE A 268 4.58 0.98 -23.78
C PHE A 268 5.76 1.24 -22.83
N PHE A 269 6.10 2.52 -22.60
CA PHE A 269 7.19 2.91 -21.69
C PHE A 269 6.75 3.12 -20.23
N ALA A 270 5.44 3.11 -19.98
CA ALA A 270 4.83 3.29 -18.66
C ALA A 270 3.59 2.38 -18.57
N PRO A 271 3.78 1.04 -18.51
CA PRO A 271 2.68 0.10 -18.46
C PRO A 271 2.14 -0.02 -17.04
N LEU A 272 0.90 -0.50 -16.91
CA LEU A 272 0.39 -0.98 -15.63
C LEU A 272 1.09 -2.29 -15.28
N TYR A 273 1.90 -2.27 -14.21
CA TYR A 273 2.53 -3.46 -13.68
C TYR A 273 1.62 -4.20 -12.71
N GLY A 274 1.49 -5.51 -12.92
CA GLY A 274 0.84 -6.42 -12.00
C GLY A 274 1.68 -6.73 -10.74
N PRO A 275 1.07 -7.36 -9.72
CA PRO A 275 1.81 -7.90 -8.58
C PRO A 275 2.88 -8.90 -9.02
N GLU A 276 3.96 -8.97 -8.26
CA GLU A 276 4.99 -9.98 -8.45
C GLU A 276 4.41 -11.38 -8.21
N MET A 277 4.68 -12.29 -9.16
CA MET A 277 4.35 -13.70 -9.11
C MET A 277 5.66 -14.48 -9.02
N VAL A 278 5.79 -15.34 -8.01
CA VAL A 278 7.05 -16.06 -7.74
C VAL A 278 6.89 -17.56 -7.90
N VAL A 279 7.89 -18.22 -8.48
CA VAL A 279 7.95 -19.69 -8.59
C VAL A 279 9.40 -20.16 -8.45
N TRP A 280 9.61 -21.25 -7.70
CA TRP A 280 10.94 -21.81 -7.49
C TRP A 280 11.41 -22.58 -8.73
N ASN A 281 12.68 -22.39 -9.10
CA ASN A 281 13.35 -23.09 -10.18
C ASN A 281 14.53 -23.92 -9.65
N ASP A 282 14.48 -25.22 -9.95
CA ASP A 282 15.56 -26.17 -9.64
C ASP A 282 16.49 -26.44 -10.83
N ALA A 283 16.14 -26.01 -12.03
CA ALA A 283 16.93 -26.28 -13.23
C ALA A 283 18.13 -25.33 -13.34
N VAL A 284 19.27 -25.85 -13.83
CA VAL A 284 20.52 -25.11 -14.03
C VAL A 284 21.13 -25.54 -15.36
N GLY A 285 21.56 -24.58 -16.18
CA GLY A 285 22.21 -24.83 -17.47
C GLY A 285 21.28 -25.34 -18.57
N SER A 286 19.98 -25.45 -18.32
CA SER A 286 18.97 -25.87 -19.29
C SER A 286 17.94 -24.78 -19.56
N SER A 287 17.46 -24.69 -20.80
CA SER A 287 16.38 -23.77 -21.17
C SER A 287 15.12 -24.07 -20.37
N GLN A 288 14.51 -23.02 -19.82
CA GLN A 288 13.27 -23.07 -19.04
C GLN A 288 12.32 -22.02 -19.60
N THR A 289 11.08 -22.42 -19.80
CA THR A 289 10.01 -21.58 -20.31
C THR A 289 9.04 -21.26 -19.19
N VAL A 290 8.86 -19.98 -18.89
CA VAL A 290 7.85 -19.52 -17.94
C VAL A 290 6.65 -18.98 -18.72
N THR A 291 5.46 -19.47 -18.36
CA THR A 291 4.20 -19.08 -19.01
C THR A 291 3.22 -18.48 -18.00
N CYS A 292 2.68 -17.31 -18.33
CA CYS A 292 1.53 -16.71 -17.67
C CYS A 292 0.31 -16.76 -18.59
N GLU A 293 -0.76 -17.39 -18.13
CA GLU A 293 -2.03 -17.45 -18.86
C GLU A 293 -2.82 -16.15 -18.65
N ILE A 294 -3.35 -15.59 -19.73
CA ILE A 294 -4.21 -14.40 -19.69
C ILE A 294 -5.53 -14.62 -20.42
N LEU A 295 -6.53 -13.85 -20.01
CA LEU A 295 -7.85 -13.78 -20.63
C LEU A 295 -8.26 -12.31 -20.77
N HIS A 296 -8.89 -11.98 -21.89
CA HIS A 296 -9.48 -10.68 -22.13
C HIS A 296 -10.73 -10.82 -23.03
N ASP A 297 -11.49 -9.73 -23.21
CA ASP A 297 -12.74 -9.74 -23.97
C ASP A 297 -12.59 -8.93 -25.27
N SER A 298 -12.21 -9.59 -26.36
CA SER A 298 -12.08 -8.99 -27.70
C SER A 298 -11.87 -10.06 -28.78
N VAL A 299 -12.41 -9.83 -29.98
CA VAL A 299 -12.10 -10.67 -31.15
C VAL A 299 -10.66 -10.50 -31.65
N THR A 300 -10.01 -9.38 -31.33
CA THR A 300 -8.60 -9.12 -31.70
C THR A 300 -7.68 -9.58 -30.59
N ALA A 301 -6.63 -10.33 -30.95
CA ALA A 301 -5.55 -10.70 -30.05
C ALA A 301 -4.80 -9.46 -29.54
N LEU A 302 -4.36 -9.47 -28.28
CA LEU A 302 -3.37 -8.52 -27.80
C LEU A 302 -1.99 -8.83 -28.37
N THR A 303 -1.20 -7.79 -28.57
CA THR A 303 0.18 -7.87 -29.07
C THR A 303 1.22 -7.75 -27.95
N ASP A 304 2.47 -8.10 -28.27
CA ASP A 304 3.66 -7.92 -27.42
C ASP A 304 4.03 -6.45 -27.14
N ALA A 305 3.40 -5.49 -27.85
CA ALA A 305 3.45 -4.07 -27.55
C ALA A 305 2.30 -3.59 -26.62
N GLU A 306 1.29 -4.42 -26.42
CA GLU A 306 0.10 -4.10 -25.61
C GLU A 306 0.13 -4.80 -24.25
N VAL A 307 0.70 -6.00 -24.19
CA VAL A 307 0.86 -6.81 -22.97
C VAL A 307 2.05 -7.73 -23.09
N TRP A 308 2.81 -7.90 -22.00
CA TRP A 308 3.97 -8.80 -21.95
C TRP A 308 4.22 -9.31 -20.52
N LEU A 309 5.04 -10.35 -20.44
CA LEU A 309 5.62 -10.91 -19.24
C LEU A 309 7.07 -10.43 -19.13
N GLU A 310 7.45 -10.04 -17.91
CA GLU A 310 8.84 -9.84 -17.53
C GLU A 310 9.21 -10.89 -16.49
N THR A 311 10.39 -11.49 -16.63
CA THR A 311 10.90 -12.53 -15.74
C THR A 311 12.33 -12.21 -15.30
N GLU A 312 12.53 -12.04 -14.00
CA GLU A 312 13.83 -12.00 -13.35
C GLU A 312 14.28 -13.43 -13.01
N TYR A 313 15.55 -13.77 -13.27
CA TYR A 313 16.14 -15.07 -12.98
C TYR A 313 17.64 -14.99 -12.68
N LEU A 314 18.20 -16.01 -12.02
CA LEU A 314 19.64 -16.09 -11.76
C LEU A 314 20.39 -16.69 -12.96
N GLY A 315 21.05 -15.83 -13.73
CA GLY A 315 21.61 -16.18 -15.05
C GLY A 315 23.14 -16.28 -15.13
N THR A 316 23.86 -16.11 -14.02
CA THR A 316 25.32 -16.19 -13.96
C THR A 316 25.81 -17.36 -13.12
N THR A 317 27.06 -17.81 -13.35
CA THR A 317 27.73 -18.79 -12.50
C THR A 317 28.76 -18.10 -11.61
N GLY A 318 28.99 -18.65 -10.42
CA GLY A 318 30.05 -18.22 -9.51
C GLY A 318 29.66 -17.07 -8.57
N PHE A 319 28.67 -16.26 -8.94
CA PHE A 319 28.05 -15.25 -8.09
C PHE A 319 26.58 -15.02 -8.51
N PRO A 320 25.63 -14.91 -7.57
CA PRO A 320 24.24 -14.60 -7.90
C PRO A 320 24.11 -13.22 -8.55
N LEU A 321 23.63 -13.18 -9.80
CA LEU A 321 23.24 -11.97 -10.51
C LEU A 321 21.92 -12.21 -11.25
N SER A 322 20.98 -11.30 -11.06
CA SER A 322 19.71 -11.32 -11.78
C SER A 322 19.88 -10.89 -13.22
N LEU A 323 19.33 -11.68 -14.14
CA LEU A 323 19.07 -11.33 -15.54
C LEU A 323 17.57 -11.20 -15.75
N PHE A 324 17.19 -10.48 -16.82
CA PHE A 324 15.80 -10.19 -17.14
C PHE A 324 15.47 -10.70 -18.54
N ALA A 325 14.43 -11.52 -18.64
CA ALA A 325 13.81 -11.92 -19.89
C ALA A 325 12.46 -11.21 -20.04
N SER A 326 12.10 -10.89 -21.28
CA SER A 326 10.79 -10.33 -21.60
C SER A 326 10.35 -10.79 -22.98
N ASP A 327 9.05 -11.02 -23.14
CA ASP A 327 8.40 -11.30 -24.43
C ASP A 327 7.76 -10.05 -25.05
N ARG A 328 8.14 -8.86 -24.57
CA ARG A 328 7.75 -7.58 -25.14
C ARG A 328 8.33 -7.41 -26.54
N ALA A 329 7.66 -6.60 -27.37
CA ALA A 329 8.24 -6.04 -28.59
C ALA A 329 9.63 -5.43 -28.29
N ALA A 330 10.57 -5.60 -29.24
CA ALA A 330 11.98 -5.24 -29.04
C ALA A 330 12.17 -3.79 -28.58
N ASP A 331 11.38 -2.87 -29.14
CA ASP A 331 11.32 -1.47 -28.76
C ASP A 331 9.98 -0.85 -29.18
N ILE A 332 9.81 0.46 -28.92
CA ILE A 332 8.58 1.21 -29.20
C ILE A 332 8.28 1.41 -30.70
N LEU A 333 9.27 1.21 -31.58
CA LEU A 333 9.19 1.34 -33.03
C LEU A 333 9.06 -0.03 -33.72
N ALA A 334 9.29 -1.12 -33.01
CA ALA A 334 9.16 -2.47 -33.53
C ALA A 334 7.71 -2.76 -33.96
N THR A 335 7.57 -3.50 -35.07
CA THR A 335 6.25 -3.99 -35.50
C THR A 335 5.71 -4.99 -34.48
N PRO A 336 4.55 -4.72 -33.85
CA PRO A 336 4.01 -5.62 -32.84
C PRO A 336 3.60 -6.97 -33.41
N ALA A 337 3.85 -8.03 -32.66
CA ALA A 337 3.38 -9.39 -32.95
C ALA A 337 2.27 -9.78 -31.98
N ASN A 338 1.30 -10.58 -32.44
CA ASN A 338 0.25 -11.10 -31.57
C ASN A 338 0.83 -12.03 -30.52
N GLN A 339 0.38 -11.87 -29.27
CA GLN A 339 0.64 -12.86 -28.23
C GLN A 339 -0.01 -14.19 -28.59
N ALA A 340 0.65 -15.29 -28.24
CA ALA A 340 0.22 -16.62 -28.65
C ALA A 340 -1.14 -17.00 -28.04
N ALA A 341 -1.99 -17.69 -28.81
CA ALA A 341 -3.25 -18.21 -28.32
C ALA A 341 -3.04 -19.30 -27.24
N SER A 342 -3.98 -19.38 -26.30
CA SER A 342 -4.01 -20.41 -25.26
C SER A 342 -5.25 -21.29 -25.37
N SER A 343 -5.04 -22.60 -25.19
CA SER A 343 -6.11 -23.60 -25.11
C SER A 343 -6.60 -23.85 -23.68
N VAL A 344 -5.99 -23.24 -22.66
CA VAL A 344 -6.34 -23.47 -21.26
C VAL A 344 -7.78 -23.01 -20.99
N ALA A 345 -8.51 -23.72 -20.12
CA ALA A 345 -9.88 -23.38 -19.78
C ALA A 345 -9.95 -22.22 -18.78
N TRP A 346 -10.91 -21.32 -18.99
CA TRP A 346 -11.22 -20.19 -18.12
C TRP A 346 -12.72 -20.11 -17.89
N THR A 347 -13.11 -19.61 -16.73
CA THR A 347 -14.47 -19.11 -16.51
C THR A 347 -14.60 -17.74 -17.18
N THR A 348 -15.60 -17.56 -18.04
CA THR A 348 -15.76 -16.37 -18.90
C THR A 348 -17.11 -15.68 -18.68
N THR A 349 -17.68 -15.83 -17.50
CA THR A 349 -18.99 -15.24 -17.15
C THR A 349 -18.96 -13.72 -17.40
N GLY A 350 -19.93 -13.23 -18.18
CA GLY A 350 -20.07 -11.80 -18.48
C GLY A 350 -19.21 -11.29 -19.66
N MET A 351 -18.44 -12.15 -20.33
CA MET A 351 -17.68 -11.78 -21.53
C MET A 351 -18.46 -12.04 -22.82
N THR A 352 -18.27 -11.17 -23.82
CA THR A 352 -18.91 -11.32 -25.13
C THR A 352 -18.05 -12.13 -26.11
N ASN A 353 -16.74 -11.85 -26.14
CA ASN A 353 -15.73 -12.40 -27.02
C ASN A 353 -14.50 -12.85 -26.20
N PRO A 354 -14.64 -13.89 -25.34
CA PRO A 354 -13.53 -14.33 -24.51
C PRO A 354 -12.36 -14.82 -25.37
N ASN A 355 -11.21 -14.16 -25.19
CA ASN A 355 -9.99 -14.43 -25.94
C ASN A 355 -8.85 -14.78 -24.98
N LYS A 356 -8.26 -15.94 -25.22
CA LYS A 356 -7.31 -16.59 -24.31
C LYS A 356 -5.95 -16.57 -24.96
N GLN A 357 -4.98 -15.99 -24.27
CA GLN A 357 -3.60 -15.87 -24.73
C GLN A 357 -2.64 -16.29 -23.62
N LYS A 358 -1.39 -16.49 -23.99
CA LYS A 358 -0.31 -16.78 -23.06
C LYS A 358 0.87 -15.86 -23.32
N LEU A 359 1.48 -15.41 -22.22
CA LEU A 359 2.71 -14.63 -22.21
C LEU A 359 3.84 -15.57 -21.82
N VAL A 360 4.96 -15.55 -22.56
CA VAL A 360 5.96 -16.61 -22.51
C VAL A 360 7.37 -16.05 -22.57
N THR A 361 8.14 -16.22 -21.49
CA THR A 361 9.58 -15.96 -21.48
C THR A 361 10.35 -17.27 -21.51
N THR A 362 11.52 -17.27 -22.15
CA THR A 362 12.44 -18.42 -22.16
C THR A 362 13.83 -17.97 -21.75
N GLN A 363 14.41 -18.66 -20.77
CA GLN A 363 15.69 -18.32 -20.16
C GLN A 363 16.47 -19.57 -19.78
N THR A 364 17.79 -19.45 -19.63
CA THR A 364 18.65 -20.54 -19.18
C THR A 364 19.28 -20.16 -17.84
N PRO A 365 18.62 -20.45 -16.70
CA PRO A 365 19.18 -20.17 -15.39
C PRO A 365 20.54 -20.85 -15.21
N GLN A 366 21.46 -20.18 -14.54
CA GLN A 366 22.78 -20.73 -14.19
C GLN A 366 22.90 -21.06 -12.70
N GLU A 367 21.88 -20.71 -11.91
CA GLU A 367 21.74 -21.05 -10.50
C GLU A 367 20.27 -21.36 -10.16
N LYS A 368 20.06 -22.17 -9.13
CA LYS A 368 18.73 -22.44 -8.57
C LYS A 368 18.22 -21.21 -7.83
N GLY A 369 16.93 -20.93 -7.93
CA GLY A 369 16.36 -19.77 -7.25
C GLY A 369 14.95 -19.45 -7.69
N TRP A 370 14.46 -18.29 -7.26
CA TRP A 370 13.13 -17.81 -7.62
C TRP A 370 13.14 -17.18 -9.01
N TYR A 371 12.20 -17.59 -9.86
CA TYR A 371 11.71 -16.71 -10.91
C TYR A 371 10.77 -15.68 -10.29
N ARG A 372 11.01 -14.40 -10.54
CA ARG A 372 10.08 -13.32 -10.19
C ARG A 372 9.51 -12.76 -11.47
N CYS A 373 8.20 -12.84 -11.61
CA CYS A 373 7.51 -12.49 -12.84
C CYS A 373 6.47 -11.41 -12.59
N ARG A 374 6.26 -10.54 -13.57
CA ARG A 374 5.16 -9.58 -13.56
C ARG A 374 4.58 -9.42 -14.96
N VAL A 375 3.27 -9.28 -15.02
CA VAL A 375 2.57 -8.89 -16.25
C VAL A 375 2.60 -7.37 -16.35
N ALA A 376 2.89 -6.87 -17.53
CA ALA A 376 2.84 -5.45 -17.87
C ALA A 376 1.75 -5.22 -18.92
N VAL A 377 0.86 -4.27 -18.69
CA VAL A 377 -0.26 -3.93 -19.60
C VAL A 377 -0.08 -2.50 -20.08
N ALA A 378 0.30 -2.33 -21.34
CA ALA A 378 0.52 -1.04 -21.99
C ALA A 378 -0.69 -0.55 -22.79
N LYS A 379 -1.64 -1.44 -23.12
CA LYS A 379 -2.86 -1.05 -23.82
C LYS A 379 -3.68 -0.10 -22.95
N PRO A 380 -3.99 1.12 -23.39
CA PRO A 380 -4.72 2.10 -22.58
C PRO A 380 -6.20 1.72 -22.43
N SER A 381 -6.78 2.06 -21.28
CA SER A 381 -8.21 1.89 -20.98
C SER A 381 -8.72 0.47 -21.22
N TYR A 382 -7.92 -0.52 -20.81
CA TYR A 382 -8.15 -1.93 -21.10
C TYR A 382 -8.20 -2.79 -19.85
N THR A 383 -9.05 -3.83 -19.88
CA THR A 383 -9.15 -4.83 -18.81
C THR A 383 -8.67 -6.19 -19.31
N LEU A 384 -7.80 -6.84 -18.54
CA LEU A 384 -7.44 -8.24 -18.72
C LEU A 384 -7.34 -8.96 -17.38
N TYR A 385 -7.29 -10.29 -17.45
CA TYR A 385 -7.19 -11.18 -16.31
C TYR A 385 -5.95 -12.03 -16.47
N ALA A 386 -5.02 -11.96 -15.51
CA ALA A 386 -3.81 -12.77 -15.49
C ALA A 386 -3.89 -13.83 -14.38
N CYS A 387 -3.52 -15.06 -14.68
CA CYS A 387 -3.47 -16.13 -13.68
C CYS A 387 -2.16 -16.07 -12.90
N PRO A 388 -2.17 -15.86 -11.57
CA PRO A 388 -0.92 -15.76 -10.81
C PRO A 388 -0.16 -17.08 -10.65
N LYS A 389 -0.81 -18.21 -10.96
CA LYS A 389 -0.14 -19.51 -11.03
C LYS A 389 0.58 -19.66 -12.37
N LEU A 390 1.89 -19.43 -12.32
CA LEU A 390 2.82 -19.61 -13.44
C LEU A 390 3.00 -21.10 -13.78
N ALA A 391 3.24 -21.40 -15.05
CA ALA A 391 3.73 -22.70 -15.49
C ALA A 391 5.21 -22.59 -15.88
N VAL A 392 6.02 -23.55 -15.43
CA VAL A 392 7.46 -23.65 -15.73
C VAL A 392 7.72 -25.02 -16.35
N ALA A 393 8.40 -25.06 -17.51
CA ALA A 393 8.73 -26.28 -18.23
C ALA A 393 10.11 -26.20 -18.90
#